data_AF-A0A536T1V3-F1
#
_entry.id   AF-A0A536T1V3-F1
#
_cell.length_a   1.000
_cell.length_b   1.000
_cell.length_c   1.000
_cell.angle_alpha   90.00
_cell.angle_beta   90.00
_cell.angle_gamma   90.00
#
_symmetry.space_group_name_H-M   'P 1'
#
loop_
_entity.id
_entity.type
_entity.pdbx_description
1 polymer ?
#
loop_
_entity_poly.entity_id
_entity_poly.type
_entity_poly.pdbx_seq_one_letter_code
_entity_poly.pdbx_strand_id
1 'polypeptide(L)'
;MHVLYEEDGELKVGTVLSQAPASYQVESPHGRRTKIKVANVLLSFAEPPAAELLAEAERFADELDVHFLWECSSGREFDFRALARDYVGREPTAAQAAGVLLKLHSAPMYFYRRGRGQFQAAPEETLKLALAGLEKKKRRQAQIVEWTEALKRYECPAPVAALQDELLYAPDRNKPETRAFEQACRETGLSAPRLFERCGLLADTHEYHLRRFLHEFFPGGVAFAAHQPPAPGGDLPLAPQSAFSLDEIGTTEIDDAFSIGRGASGELRIGVHIAAPALGIAPGSPLDAIARNRLSTAYMPGRKYTMLPEKVVARFSLDHGSSQPAVSLYFDVTEDGLPRSVHSRLERIPIAANLRHAQYDVLNDTLGAGTSSGLPYEEELRSLWRVALALEKRRGRPSTSPTLVDYSFFIDDGRVRIVPRKRGAPLDKLVSELMILVNSSWGELLAERDIAAIYRVQATGKVRFSVHP
;
A
#
# COMPACT_ATOMS: atom_id res chain seq x y z
N MET A 1 39.61 56.14 -19.10
CA MET A 1 38.55 56.00 -18.07
C MET A 1 37.76 54.75 -18.38
N HIS A 2 37.59 53.88 -17.38
CA HIS A 2 36.90 52.60 -17.46
C HIS A 2 35.71 52.59 -16.49
N VAL A 3 34.77 51.68 -16.71
CA VAL A 3 33.60 51.50 -15.85
C VAL A 3 33.34 50.03 -15.54
N LEU A 4 33.00 49.75 -14.29
CA LEU A 4 32.39 48.49 -13.82
C LEU A 4 30.88 48.72 -13.79
N TYR A 5 30.12 47.83 -14.38
CA TYR A 5 28.66 47.93 -14.47
C TYR A 5 28.02 46.57 -14.33
N GLU A 6 26.73 46.57 -13.99
CA GLU A 6 25.94 45.34 -13.89
C GLU A 6 24.95 45.24 -15.05
N GLU A 7 24.91 44.07 -15.68
CA GLU A 7 24.02 43.75 -16.79
C GLU A 7 23.52 42.31 -16.60
N ASP A 8 22.20 42.12 -16.57
CA ASP A 8 21.54 40.82 -16.34
C ASP A 8 21.99 40.05 -15.09
N GLY A 9 22.42 40.78 -14.05
CA GLY A 9 22.90 40.20 -12.78
C GLY A 9 24.38 39.84 -12.77
N GLU A 10 25.10 40.06 -13.87
CA GLU A 10 26.54 39.84 -13.99
C GLU A 10 27.32 41.14 -13.92
N LEU A 11 28.49 41.10 -13.27
CA LEU A 11 29.44 42.20 -13.27
C LEU A 11 30.27 42.20 -14.55
N LYS A 12 30.28 43.33 -15.24
CA LYS A 12 31.02 43.53 -16.48
C LYS A 12 31.85 44.79 -16.41
N VAL A 13 32.90 44.83 -17.22
CA VAL A 13 33.86 45.93 -17.27
C VAL A 13 34.01 46.42 -18.71
N GLY A 14 34.19 47.72 -18.90
CA GLY A 14 34.39 48.30 -20.22
C GLY A 14 35.14 49.63 -20.19
N THR A 15 35.81 49.93 -21.30
CA THR A 15 36.48 51.21 -21.54
C THR A 15 35.49 52.21 -22.13
N VAL A 16 35.39 53.41 -21.55
CA VAL A 16 34.45 54.44 -22.02
C VAL A 16 34.95 55.03 -23.34
N LEU A 17 34.14 54.90 -24.40
CA LEU A 17 34.38 55.49 -25.72
C LEU A 17 33.74 56.87 -25.84
N SER A 18 32.51 57.03 -25.35
CA SER A 18 31.80 58.31 -25.32
C SER A 18 30.78 58.35 -24.18
N GLN A 19 30.47 59.55 -23.70
CA GLN A 19 29.52 59.79 -22.61
C GLN A 19 28.40 60.72 -23.08
N ALA A 20 27.16 60.31 -22.82
CA ALA A 20 25.95 61.12 -22.96
C ALA A 20 25.27 61.27 -21.58
N PRO A 21 24.37 62.25 -21.38
CA PRO A 21 23.80 62.55 -20.06
C PRO A 21 23.18 61.36 -19.31
N ALA A 22 22.62 60.38 -20.03
CA ALA A 22 21.97 59.21 -19.43
C ALA A 22 22.63 57.86 -19.80
N SER A 23 23.73 57.85 -20.56
CA SER A 23 24.37 56.60 -21.01
C SER A 23 25.85 56.74 -21.34
N TYR A 24 26.59 55.66 -21.17
CA TYR A 24 27.95 55.49 -21.72
C TYR A 24 27.93 54.58 -22.94
N GLN A 25 28.77 54.87 -23.93
CA GLN A 25 29.21 53.84 -24.87
C GLN A 25 30.52 53.26 -24.37
N VAL A 26 30.55 51.96 -24.15
CA VAL A 26 31.70 51.24 -23.62
C VAL A 26 32.14 50.15 -24.59
N GLU A 27 33.44 49.87 -24.61
CA GLU A 27 34.05 48.74 -25.31
C GLU A 27 34.54 47.73 -24.27
N SER A 28 34.07 46.47 -24.37
CA SER A 28 34.52 45.40 -23.49
C SER A 28 35.98 45.01 -23.79
N PRO A 29 36.68 44.33 -22.86
CA PRO A 29 38.02 43.78 -23.11
C PRO A 29 38.12 42.87 -24.35
N HIS A 30 37.00 42.32 -24.82
CA HIS A 30 36.91 41.49 -26.02
C HIS A 30 36.50 42.28 -27.28
N GLY A 31 36.54 43.61 -27.25
CA GLY A 31 36.26 44.48 -28.40
C GLY A 31 34.78 44.70 -28.71
N ARG A 32 33.86 44.23 -27.86
CA ARG A 32 32.41 44.41 -28.07
C ARG A 32 31.98 45.79 -27.58
N ARG A 33 31.34 46.57 -28.45
CA ARG A 33 30.78 47.89 -28.10
C ARG A 33 29.35 47.76 -27.62
N THR A 34 29.02 48.40 -26.50
CA THR A 34 27.67 48.35 -25.90
C THR A 34 27.31 49.70 -25.29
N LYS A 35 26.03 50.07 -25.39
CA LYS A 35 25.50 51.28 -24.77
C LYS A 35 24.89 50.90 -23.43
N ILE A 36 25.45 51.42 -22.33
CA ILE A 36 24.98 51.14 -20.97
C ILE A 36 24.34 52.40 -20.37
N LYS A 37 23.29 52.23 -19.57
CA LYS A 37 22.67 53.35 -18.83
C LYS A 37 23.59 53.76 -17.69
N VAL A 38 23.71 55.06 -17.41
CA VAL A 38 24.52 55.56 -16.27
C VAL A 38 24.10 54.89 -14.95
N ALA A 39 22.80 54.63 -14.77
CA ALA A 39 22.26 53.94 -13.60
C ALA A 39 22.75 52.49 -13.41
N ASN A 40 23.33 51.84 -14.43
CA ASN A 40 23.89 50.50 -14.34
C ASN A 40 25.38 50.51 -13.95
N VAL A 41 26.03 51.68 -13.96
CA VAL A 41 27.44 51.81 -13.60
C VAL A 41 27.61 51.77 -12.09
N LEU A 42 28.49 50.90 -11.62
CA LEU A 42 28.81 50.69 -10.21
C LEU A 42 30.08 51.44 -9.81
N LEU A 43 31.07 51.53 -10.71
CA LEU A 43 32.33 52.24 -10.47
C LEU A 43 32.88 52.83 -11.77
N SER A 44 33.43 54.04 -11.69
CA SER A 44 34.29 54.62 -12.73
C SER A 44 35.73 54.70 -12.22
N PHE A 45 36.71 54.28 -13.03
CA PHE A 45 38.10 54.17 -12.60
C PHE A 45 39.11 54.46 -13.73
N ALA A 46 40.36 54.73 -13.36
CA ALA A 46 41.46 54.99 -14.28
C ALA A 46 42.40 53.79 -14.43
N GLU A 47 42.67 53.09 -13.32
CA GLU A 47 43.53 51.89 -13.24
C GLU A 47 42.85 50.84 -12.34
N PRO A 48 43.10 49.54 -12.54
CA PRO A 48 43.91 48.92 -13.62
C PRO A 48 43.23 49.02 -15.01
N PRO A 49 43.83 48.53 -16.11
CA PRO A 49 43.13 48.40 -17.38
C PRO A 49 41.85 47.57 -17.25
N ALA A 50 40.82 47.88 -18.05
CA ALA A 50 39.55 47.17 -18.03
C ALA A 50 39.68 45.64 -18.13
N ALA A 51 40.67 45.13 -18.89
CA ALA A 51 40.91 43.70 -19.06
C ALA A 51 41.41 42.99 -17.79
N GLU A 52 42.00 43.73 -16.85
CA GLU A 52 42.67 43.18 -15.66
C GLU A 52 41.81 43.29 -14.39
N LEU A 53 40.86 44.24 -14.36
CA LEU A 53 40.06 44.55 -13.18
C LEU A 53 39.41 43.32 -12.54
N LEU A 54 38.67 42.51 -13.32
CA LEU A 54 37.91 41.38 -12.76
C LEU A 54 38.85 40.29 -12.21
N ALA A 55 39.95 40.00 -12.89
CA ALA A 55 40.93 39.02 -12.42
C ALA A 55 41.65 39.49 -11.14
N GLU A 56 41.97 40.78 -11.03
CA GLU A 56 42.50 41.35 -9.78
C GLU A 56 41.47 41.37 -8.65
N ALA A 57 40.22 41.68 -8.97
CA ALA A 57 39.12 41.69 -8.03
C ALA A 57 38.82 40.29 -7.48
N GLU A 58 38.87 39.24 -8.31
CA GLU A 58 38.73 37.85 -7.89
C GLU A 58 39.85 37.43 -6.94
N ARG A 59 41.12 37.71 -7.28
CA ARG A 59 42.26 37.44 -6.38
C ARG A 59 42.09 38.11 -5.02
N PHE A 60 41.67 39.37 -5.02
CA PHE A 60 41.41 40.07 -3.77
C PHE A 60 40.22 39.47 -3.01
N ALA A 61 39.14 39.11 -3.70
CA ALA A 61 37.94 38.51 -3.09
C ALA A 61 38.24 37.15 -2.42
N ASP A 62 39.15 36.36 -2.97
CA ASP A 62 39.57 35.08 -2.41
C ASP A 62 40.29 35.25 -1.06
N GLU A 63 41.04 36.34 -0.88
CA GLU A 63 41.73 36.68 0.37
C GLU A 63 40.80 37.26 1.45
N LEU A 64 39.59 37.69 1.09
CA LEU A 64 38.64 38.29 2.05
C LEU A 64 38.04 37.23 2.98
N ASP A 65 38.06 37.50 4.29
CA ASP A 65 37.24 36.78 5.25
C ASP A 65 35.82 37.38 5.24
N VAL A 66 34.84 36.55 4.87
CA VAL A 66 33.43 36.95 4.76
C VAL A 66 32.80 37.31 6.10
N HIS A 67 33.22 36.64 7.18
CA HIS A 67 32.71 36.89 8.51
C HIS A 67 33.28 38.21 9.04
N PHE A 68 34.59 38.43 8.88
CA PHE A 68 35.20 39.71 9.25
C PHE A 68 34.62 40.88 8.43
N LEU A 69 34.38 40.68 7.13
CA LEU A 69 33.72 41.67 6.28
C LEU A 69 32.28 41.99 6.77
N TRP A 70 31.59 41.01 7.34
CA TRP A 70 30.28 41.19 7.98
C TRP A 70 30.40 41.92 9.32
N GLU A 71 31.40 41.62 10.16
CA GLU A 71 31.68 42.35 11.41
C GLU A 71 32.01 43.84 11.16
N CYS A 72 32.71 44.14 10.06
CA CYS A 72 33.02 45.51 9.64
C CYS A 72 31.79 46.30 9.18
N SER A 73 30.64 45.66 9.00
CA SER A 73 29.42 46.32 8.50
C SER A 73 28.48 46.75 9.63
N SER A 74 27.93 47.97 9.54
CA SER A 74 27.22 48.61 10.65
C SER A 74 25.73 48.21 10.82
N GLY A 75 25.29 47.09 10.23
CA GLY A 75 23.90 46.60 10.26
C GLY A 75 22.86 47.46 9.50
N ARG A 76 23.26 48.65 9.02
CA ARG A 76 22.47 49.53 8.15
C ARG A 76 22.73 49.20 6.68
N GLU A 77 21.94 49.80 5.78
CA GLU A 77 22.26 49.76 4.36
C GLU A 77 23.57 50.52 4.10
N PHE A 78 24.46 49.93 3.30
CA PHE A 78 25.75 50.50 2.96
C PHE A 78 26.08 50.31 1.48
N ASP A 79 26.90 51.22 0.97
CA ASP A 79 27.50 51.12 -0.35
C ASP A 79 28.73 50.21 -0.30
N PHE A 80 28.88 49.32 -1.29
CA PHE A 80 29.99 48.37 -1.36
C PHE A 80 31.38 49.04 -1.33
N ARG A 81 31.52 50.26 -1.86
CA ARG A 81 32.78 51.01 -1.84
C ARG A 81 33.06 51.59 -0.46
N ALA A 82 32.03 51.97 0.30
CA ALA A 82 32.19 52.40 1.67
C ALA A 82 32.73 51.25 2.54
N LEU A 83 32.13 50.06 2.42
CA LEU A 83 32.64 48.88 3.12
C LEU A 83 34.05 48.49 2.67
N ALA A 84 34.37 48.63 1.38
CA ALA A 84 35.73 48.38 0.89
C ALA A 84 36.75 49.36 1.47
N ARG A 85 36.38 50.63 1.68
CA ARG A 85 37.23 51.61 2.36
C ARG A 85 37.44 51.24 3.83
N ASP A 86 36.38 50.84 4.52
CA ASP A 86 36.43 50.47 5.94
C ASP A 86 37.29 49.21 6.13
N TYR A 87 37.17 48.22 5.24
CA TYR A 87 37.96 46.99 5.27
C TYR A 87 39.45 47.22 4.97
N VAL A 88 39.76 48.04 3.94
CA VAL A 88 41.15 48.28 3.51
C VAL A 88 41.84 49.36 4.37
N GLY A 89 41.08 50.17 5.11
CA GLY A 89 41.57 51.25 5.98
C GLY A 89 42.09 52.50 5.23
N ARG A 90 41.91 52.55 3.91
CA ARG A 90 42.27 53.66 3.02
C ARG A 90 41.34 53.66 1.81
N GLU A 91 41.46 54.68 0.94
CA GLU A 91 40.70 54.69 -0.31
C GLU A 91 41.03 53.44 -1.13
N PRO A 92 40.04 52.57 -1.42
CA PRO A 92 40.28 51.29 -2.09
C PRO A 92 40.60 51.52 -3.56
N THR A 93 41.49 50.69 -4.12
CA THR A 93 41.65 50.63 -5.58
C THR A 93 40.38 50.11 -6.23
N ALA A 94 40.24 50.31 -7.55
CA ALA A 94 39.09 49.80 -8.27
C ALA A 94 38.95 48.27 -8.17
N ALA A 95 40.08 47.55 -8.21
CA ALA A 95 40.14 46.11 -8.01
C ALA A 95 39.69 45.70 -6.60
N GLN A 96 40.11 46.43 -5.56
CA GLN A 96 39.70 46.14 -4.17
C GLN A 96 38.20 46.38 -3.95
N ALA A 97 37.66 47.49 -4.47
CA ALA A 97 36.23 47.78 -4.40
C ALA A 97 35.40 46.72 -5.16
N ALA A 98 35.86 46.33 -6.36
CA ALA A 98 35.24 45.27 -7.14
C ALA A 98 35.34 43.89 -6.44
N GLY A 99 36.45 43.59 -5.76
CA GLY A 99 36.64 42.34 -5.03
C GLY A 99 35.73 42.21 -3.81
N VAL A 100 35.55 43.31 -3.06
CA VAL A 100 34.51 43.35 -2.00
C VAL A 100 33.13 43.12 -2.59
N LEU A 101 32.79 43.77 -3.70
CA LEU A 101 31.51 43.55 -4.37
C LEU A 101 31.29 42.08 -4.78
N LEU A 102 32.31 41.43 -5.36
CA LEU A 102 32.28 40.00 -5.69
C LEU A 102 32.05 39.13 -4.45
N LYS A 103 32.71 39.44 -3.32
CA LYS A 103 32.55 38.71 -2.06
C LYS A 103 31.16 38.88 -1.45
N LEU A 104 30.59 40.09 -1.53
CA LEU A 104 29.21 40.35 -1.09
C LEU A 104 28.20 39.56 -1.93
N HIS A 105 28.41 39.47 -3.25
CA HIS A 105 27.55 38.67 -4.14
C HIS A 105 27.63 37.16 -3.88
N SER A 106 28.81 36.63 -3.52
CA SER A 106 28.98 35.20 -3.23
C SER A 106 28.50 34.78 -1.84
N ALA A 107 28.15 35.73 -0.97
CA ALA A 107 27.75 35.49 0.43
C ALA A 107 26.33 36.02 0.77
N PRO A 108 25.26 35.56 0.09
CA PRO A 108 23.90 36.08 0.27
C PRO A 108 23.29 35.82 1.66
N MET A 109 23.87 34.90 2.44
CA MET A 109 23.46 34.67 3.84
C MET A 109 23.98 35.74 4.79
N TYR A 110 25.13 36.34 4.46
CA TYR A 110 25.77 37.42 5.23
C TYR A 110 25.29 38.79 4.77
N PHE A 111 24.97 38.94 3.47
CA PHE A 111 24.64 40.25 2.88
C PHE A 111 23.40 40.19 1.99
N TYR A 112 22.39 40.98 2.34
CA TYR A 112 21.17 41.14 1.57
C TYR A 112 21.30 42.29 0.59
N ARG A 113 20.98 42.03 -0.68
CA ARG A 113 20.99 43.04 -1.73
C ARG A 113 19.79 43.97 -1.59
N ARG A 114 20.04 45.28 -1.47
CA ARG A 114 19.01 46.34 -1.34
C ARG A 114 18.92 47.26 -2.56
N GLY A 115 19.92 47.19 -3.43
CA GLY A 115 19.95 47.92 -4.69
C GLY A 115 21.17 47.54 -5.52
N ARG A 116 21.56 48.41 -6.44
CA ARG A 116 22.83 48.27 -7.18
C ARG A 116 23.95 48.86 -6.34
N GLY A 117 24.95 48.04 -6.04
CA GLY A 117 26.05 48.43 -5.13
C GLY A 117 25.63 48.62 -3.66
N GLN A 118 24.35 48.40 -3.32
CA GLN A 118 23.80 48.64 -2.00
C GLN A 118 23.42 47.32 -1.32
N PHE A 119 23.95 47.13 -0.11
CA PHE A 119 23.81 45.90 0.66
C PHE A 119 23.42 46.21 2.11
N GLN A 120 22.87 45.20 2.78
CA GLN A 120 22.61 45.23 4.21
C GLN A 120 23.16 43.95 4.83
N ALA A 121 23.88 44.09 5.94
CA ALA A 121 24.33 42.94 6.71
C ALA A 121 23.13 42.15 7.27
N ALA A 122 23.20 40.83 7.22
CA ALA A 122 22.24 39.98 7.89
C ALA A 122 22.27 40.26 9.41
N PRO A 123 21.12 40.41 10.08
CA PRO A 123 21.09 40.48 11.54
C PRO A 123 21.75 39.25 12.16
N GLU A 124 22.46 39.43 13.29
CA GLU A 124 23.24 38.36 13.95
C GLU A 124 22.41 37.08 14.20
N GLU A 125 21.21 37.22 14.76
CA GLU A 125 20.31 36.08 15.01
C GLU A 125 19.90 35.35 13.71
N THR A 126 19.61 36.11 12.65
CA THR A 126 19.25 35.54 11.34
C THR A 126 20.43 34.82 10.71
N LEU A 127 21.64 35.40 10.77
CA LEU A 127 22.86 34.81 10.26
C LEU A 127 23.21 33.53 11.03
N LYS A 128 23.12 33.55 12.36
CA LYS A 128 23.37 32.39 13.22
C LYS A 128 22.42 31.23 12.91
N LEU A 129 21.12 31.50 12.77
CA LEU A 129 20.13 30.49 12.38
C LEU A 129 20.39 29.93 10.97
N ALA A 130 20.74 30.80 10.02
CA ALA A 130 21.11 30.44 8.66
C ALA A 130 22.32 29.50 8.60
N LEU A 131 23.42 29.86 9.28
CA LEU A 131 24.64 29.08 9.33
C LEU A 131 24.41 27.74 10.04
N ALA A 132 23.68 27.73 11.16
CA ALA A 132 23.31 26.49 11.86
C ALA A 132 22.46 25.56 10.97
N GLY A 133 21.51 26.12 10.20
CA GLY A 133 20.71 25.36 9.24
C GLY A 133 21.54 24.73 8.13
N LEU A 134 22.50 25.48 7.58
CA LEU A 134 23.44 25.00 6.55
C LEU A 134 24.34 23.88 7.09
N GLU A 135 24.86 24.04 8.31
CA GLU A 135 25.68 23.01 8.93
C GLU A 135 24.88 21.74 9.24
N LYS A 136 23.65 21.88 9.75
CA LYS A 136 22.74 20.74 9.95
C LYS A 136 22.46 20.02 8.62
N LYS A 137 22.24 20.77 7.53
CA LYS A 137 22.05 20.19 6.19
C LYS A 137 23.31 19.47 5.70
N LYS A 138 24.50 20.05 5.90
CA LYS A 138 25.79 19.42 5.57
C LYS A 138 26.00 18.12 6.34
N ARG A 139 25.81 18.12 7.67
CA ARG A 139 25.92 16.93 8.52
C ARG A 139 24.95 15.84 8.08
N ARG A 140 23.70 16.20 7.80
CA ARG A 140 22.68 15.26 7.31
C ARG A 140 23.05 14.66 5.95
N GLN A 141 23.59 15.46 5.03
CA GLN A 141 24.04 14.97 3.74
C GLN A 141 25.24 14.02 3.88
N ALA A 142 26.21 14.36 4.75
CA ALA A 142 27.36 13.50 5.03
C ALA A 142 26.91 12.15 5.61
N GLN A 143 25.96 12.16 6.54
CA GLN A 143 25.38 10.95 7.13
C GLN A 143 24.65 10.08 6.08
N ILE A 144 23.89 10.69 5.16
CA ILE A 144 23.27 9.95 4.04
C ILE A 144 24.33 9.27 3.18
N VAL A 145 25.42 9.97 2.85
CA VAL A 145 26.53 9.41 2.06
C VAL A 145 27.21 8.25 2.80
N GLU A 146 27.52 8.45 4.09
CA GLU A 146 28.14 7.42 4.94
C GLU A 146 27.28 6.15 4.99
N TRP A 147 25.98 6.27 5.26
CA TRP A 147 25.06 5.14 5.28
C TRP A 147 24.91 4.47 3.91
N THR A 148 24.89 5.25 2.83
CA THR A 148 24.83 4.72 1.45
C THR A 148 26.06 3.85 1.17
N GLU A 149 27.26 4.32 1.52
CA GLU A 149 28.50 3.57 1.31
C GLU A 149 28.57 2.31 2.19
N ALA A 150 28.10 2.37 3.43
CA ALA A 150 27.99 1.17 4.28
C ALA A 150 27.04 0.13 3.68
N LEU A 151 25.86 0.55 3.23
CA LEU A 151 24.88 -0.33 2.58
C LEU A 151 25.40 -0.96 1.28
N LYS A 152 26.20 -0.24 0.50
CA LYS A 152 26.88 -0.77 -0.70
C LYS A 152 27.89 -1.87 -0.37
N ARG A 153 28.46 -1.87 0.84
CA ARG A 153 29.30 -2.96 1.38
C ARG A 153 28.47 -4.04 2.09
N TYR A 154 27.14 -3.95 2.05
CA TYR A 154 26.21 -4.83 2.73
C TYR A 154 26.32 -4.78 4.26
N GLU A 155 26.80 -3.66 4.79
CA GLU A 155 26.83 -3.35 6.22
C GLU A 155 25.66 -2.41 6.53
N CYS A 156 24.57 -2.93 7.11
CA CYS A 156 23.41 -2.09 7.39
C CYS A 156 23.60 -1.24 8.66
N PRO A 157 23.59 0.10 8.57
CA PRO A 157 23.68 0.95 9.76
C PRO A 157 22.47 0.74 10.68
N ALA A 158 22.69 0.78 12.00
CA ALA A 158 21.62 0.55 12.99
C ALA A 158 20.37 1.44 12.81
N PRO A 159 20.48 2.75 12.49
CA PRO A 159 19.30 3.59 12.22
C PRO A 159 18.49 3.14 11.00
N VAL A 160 19.16 2.63 9.96
CA VAL A 160 18.50 2.09 8.76
C VAL A 160 17.87 0.75 9.07
N ALA A 161 18.57 -0.13 9.80
CA ALA A 161 18.04 -1.43 10.23
C ALA A 161 16.78 -1.28 11.11
N ALA A 162 16.74 -0.28 11.99
CA ALA A 162 15.57 0.00 12.82
C ALA A 162 14.32 0.39 12.03
N LEU A 163 14.48 0.81 10.77
CA LEU A 163 13.39 1.18 9.85
C LEU A 163 13.13 0.12 8.78
N GLN A 164 13.61 -1.12 8.94
CA GLN A 164 13.48 -2.18 7.93
C GLN A 164 12.04 -2.32 7.39
N ASP A 165 11.04 -2.45 8.26
CA ASP A 165 9.65 -2.63 7.83
C ASP A 165 9.11 -1.40 7.09
N GLU A 166 9.38 -0.19 7.60
CA GLU A 166 8.97 1.05 6.94
C GLU A 166 9.61 1.17 5.56
N LEU A 167 10.91 0.88 5.44
CA LEU A 167 11.66 0.96 4.19
C LEU A 167 11.19 -0.07 3.16
N LEU A 168 10.69 -1.23 3.59
CA LEU A 168 10.18 -2.28 2.71
C LEU A 168 8.74 -2.02 2.25
N TYR A 169 7.89 -1.47 3.11
CA TYR A 169 6.43 -1.47 2.90
C TYR A 169 5.80 -0.08 2.79
N ALA A 170 6.37 0.95 3.43
CA ALA A 170 5.84 2.32 3.43
C ALA A 170 6.94 3.39 3.63
N PRO A 171 7.90 3.53 2.69
CA PRO A 171 9.07 4.38 2.90
C PRO A 171 8.73 5.87 2.97
N ASP A 172 9.12 6.54 4.06
CA ASP A 172 9.05 8.00 4.17
C ASP A 172 10.28 8.66 3.52
N ARG A 173 10.11 9.20 2.31
CA ARG A 173 11.19 9.87 1.54
C ARG A 173 11.69 11.18 2.16
N ASN A 174 11.05 11.66 3.23
CA ASN A 174 11.54 12.80 3.99
C ASN A 174 12.61 12.41 5.00
N LYS A 175 12.80 11.11 5.31
CA LYS A 175 13.82 10.63 6.24
C LYS A 175 15.18 10.44 5.57
N PRO A 176 16.30 10.77 6.25
CA PRO A 176 17.64 10.55 5.69
C PRO A 176 17.95 9.06 5.47
N GLU A 177 17.44 8.17 6.33
CA GLU A 177 17.62 6.72 6.23
C GLU A 177 17.02 6.19 4.92
N THR A 178 15.80 6.60 4.60
CA THR A 178 15.12 6.25 3.35
C THR A 178 15.90 6.71 2.12
N ARG A 179 16.42 7.94 2.14
CA ARG A 179 17.21 8.47 1.03
C ARG A 179 18.51 7.70 0.84
N ALA A 180 19.22 7.40 1.93
CA ALA A 180 20.44 6.60 1.88
C ALA A 180 20.17 5.18 1.34
N PHE A 181 19.09 4.57 1.79
CA PHE A 181 18.71 3.21 1.38
C PHE A 181 18.25 3.13 -0.08
N GLU A 182 17.37 4.04 -0.54
CA GLU A 182 16.95 4.12 -1.94
C GLU A 182 18.14 4.44 -2.87
N GLN A 183 19.06 5.31 -2.43
CA GLN A 183 20.31 5.60 -3.15
C GLN A 183 21.17 4.34 -3.30
N ALA A 184 21.39 3.61 -2.21
CA ALA A 184 22.17 2.37 -2.23
C ALA A 184 21.53 1.30 -3.13
N CYS A 185 20.20 1.16 -3.12
CA CYS A 185 19.47 0.29 -4.05
C CYS A 185 19.75 0.67 -5.51
N ARG A 186 19.68 1.97 -5.84
CA ARG A 186 19.92 2.46 -7.19
C ARG A 186 21.36 2.24 -7.66
N GLU A 187 22.35 2.47 -6.78
CA GLU A 187 23.77 2.32 -7.12
C GLU A 187 24.21 0.85 -7.22
N THR A 188 23.61 -0.03 -6.43
CA THR A 188 23.91 -1.48 -6.46
C THR A 188 23.08 -2.24 -7.51
N GLY A 189 21.98 -1.65 -8.00
CA GLY A 189 21.02 -2.32 -8.87
C GLY A 189 20.15 -3.36 -8.15
N LEU A 190 20.19 -3.42 -6.81
CA LEU A 190 19.40 -4.35 -6.01
C LEU A 190 18.05 -3.75 -5.65
N SER A 191 17.01 -4.58 -5.59
CA SER A 191 15.74 -4.20 -4.97
C SER A 191 15.92 -4.07 -3.45
N ALA A 192 15.06 -3.27 -2.81
CA ALA A 192 15.01 -3.12 -1.35
C ALA A 192 15.11 -4.46 -0.56
N PRO A 193 14.26 -5.48 -0.82
CA PRO A 193 14.37 -6.76 -0.12
C PRO A 193 15.69 -7.47 -0.39
N ARG A 194 16.22 -7.40 -1.62
CA ARG A 194 17.49 -8.05 -1.97
C ARG A 194 18.68 -7.36 -1.30
N LEU A 195 18.65 -6.05 -1.14
CA LEU A 195 19.68 -5.32 -0.40
C LEU A 195 19.67 -5.70 1.09
N PHE A 196 18.50 -5.78 1.73
CA PHE A 196 18.41 -6.24 3.12
C PHE A 196 18.79 -7.71 3.31
N GLU A 197 18.46 -8.58 2.36
CA GLU A 197 18.92 -9.97 2.35
C GLU A 197 20.45 -10.04 2.31
N ARG A 198 21.11 -9.25 1.44
CA ARG A 198 22.58 -9.17 1.39
C ARG A 198 23.18 -8.64 2.70
N CYS A 199 22.47 -7.73 3.38
CA CYS A 199 22.87 -7.24 4.70
C CYS A 199 22.57 -8.22 5.85
N GLY A 200 21.99 -9.40 5.57
CA GLY A 200 21.63 -10.39 6.59
C GLY A 200 20.40 -10.01 7.43
N LEU A 201 19.63 -9.00 7.02
CA LEU A 201 18.43 -8.53 7.75
C LEU A 201 17.14 -9.17 7.24
N LEU A 202 17.17 -9.85 6.09
CA LEU A 202 16.02 -10.57 5.55
C LEU A 202 16.41 -12.02 5.23
N ALA A 203 16.08 -12.93 6.14
CA ALA A 203 16.41 -14.36 5.98
C ALA A 203 15.23 -15.20 5.45
N ASP A 204 13.99 -14.75 5.66
CA ASP A 204 12.78 -15.50 5.30
C ASP A 204 11.94 -14.75 4.27
N THR A 205 11.86 -15.31 3.06
CA THR A 205 11.04 -14.77 1.97
C THR A 205 9.54 -14.90 2.27
N HIS A 206 9.13 -15.93 3.01
CA HIS A 206 7.74 -16.09 3.44
C HIS A 206 7.37 -14.96 4.40
N GLU A 207 8.22 -14.65 5.38
CA GLU A 207 7.99 -13.53 6.29
C GLU A 207 7.91 -12.18 5.56
N TYR A 208 8.79 -11.95 4.57
CA TYR A 208 8.74 -10.74 3.73
C TYR A 208 7.37 -10.54 3.05
N HIS A 209 6.90 -11.58 2.36
CA HIS A 209 5.62 -11.54 1.65
C HIS A 209 4.42 -11.46 2.59
N LEU A 210 4.49 -12.18 3.71
CA LEU A 210 3.48 -12.13 4.76
C LEU A 210 3.36 -10.73 5.35
N ARG A 211 4.47 -10.11 5.76
CA ARG A 211 4.47 -8.75 6.31
C ARG A 211 3.96 -7.72 5.31
N ARG A 212 4.30 -7.86 4.02
CA ARG A 212 3.72 -7.01 2.96
C ARG A 212 2.20 -7.12 2.92
N PHE A 213 1.69 -8.35 2.90
CA PHE A 213 0.25 -8.61 2.92
C PHE A 213 -0.41 -8.03 4.18
N LEU A 214 0.22 -8.19 5.35
CA LEU A 214 -0.28 -7.64 6.60
C LEU A 214 -0.30 -6.11 6.61
N HIS A 215 0.73 -5.46 6.05
CA HIS A 215 0.75 -4.00 5.96
C HIS A 215 -0.35 -3.47 5.04
N GLU A 216 -0.61 -4.14 3.92
CA GLU A 216 -1.61 -3.73 2.94
C GLU A 216 -3.05 -3.99 3.41
N PHE A 217 -3.32 -5.17 3.96
CA PHE A 217 -4.68 -5.63 4.26
C PHE A 217 -5.02 -5.60 5.77
N PHE A 218 -4.03 -5.48 6.65
CA PHE A 218 -4.18 -5.46 8.11
C PHE A 218 -3.32 -4.36 8.77
N PRO A 219 -3.44 -3.08 8.37
CA PRO A 219 -2.59 -2.00 8.88
C PRO A 219 -2.75 -1.76 10.40
N GLY A 220 -3.90 -2.11 10.98
CA GLY A 220 -4.16 -2.09 12.43
C GLY A 220 -3.76 -3.38 13.17
N GLY A 221 -3.13 -4.32 12.47
CA GLY A 221 -2.82 -5.66 12.97
C GLY A 221 -3.93 -6.69 12.75
N VAL A 222 -3.59 -7.95 13.03
CA VAL A 222 -4.47 -9.10 12.81
C VAL A 222 -5.33 -9.46 14.01
N ALA A 223 -5.07 -8.84 15.17
CA ALA A 223 -5.84 -9.08 16.38
C ALA A 223 -7.26 -8.51 16.26
N PHE A 224 -8.22 -9.17 16.91
CA PHE A 224 -9.55 -8.63 17.08
C PHE A 224 -9.59 -7.74 18.33
N ALA A 225 -10.39 -6.68 18.27
CA ALA A 225 -10.74 -5.93 19.47
C ALA A 225 -11.43 -6.85 20.51
N ALA A 226 -11.32 -6.49 21.78
CA ALA A 226 -12.02 -7.21 22.84
C ALA A 226 -13.53 -7.23 22.56
N HIS A 227 -14.13 -8.41 22.64
CA HIS A 227 -15.54 -8.64 22.33
C HIS A 227 -16.10 -9.71 23.27
N GLN A 228 -17.41 -9.65 23.48
CA GLN A 228 -18.13 -10.70 24.20
C GLN A 228 -18.57 -11.77 23.20
N PRO A 229 -18.42 -13.07 23.52
CA PRO A 229 -18.99 -14.13 22.70
C PRO A 229 -20.51 -13.96 22.62
N PRO A 230 -21.12 -14.09 21.43
CA PRO A 230 -22.55 -13.99 21.29
C PRO A 230 -23.25 -15.19 21.94
N ALA A 231 -24.47 -14.97 22.41
CA ALA A 231 -25.39 -16.04 22.76
C ALA A 231 -26.14 -16.47 21.48
N PRO A 232 -25.90 -17.67 20.94
CA PRO A 232 -26.75 -18.18 19.86
C PRO A 232 -28.17 -18.34 20.42
N GLY A 233 -29.19 -17.89 19.68
CA GLY A 233 -30.59 -17.95 20.12
C GLY A 233 -30.98 -19.37 20.56
N GLY A 234 -31.20 -19.57 21.85
CA GLY A 234 -31.35 -20.90 22.47
C GLY A 234 -32.73 -21.53 22.28
N ASP A 235 -33.75 -20.72 22.00
CA ASP A 235 -35.16 -21.17 21.91
C ASP A 235 -35.55 -21.70 20.52
N LEU A 236 -34.56 -21.93 19.66
CA LEU A 236 -34.79 -22.49 18.34
C LEU A 236 -35.14 -23.98 18.42
N PRO A 237 -36.12 -24.45 17.62
CA PRO A 237 -36.49 -25.87 17.60
C PRO A 237 -35.29 -26.72 17.14
N LEU A 238 -35.18 -27.94 17.63
CA LEU A 238 -34.19 -28.90 17.13
C LEU A 238 -34.71 -29.57 15.86
N ALA A 239 -33.85 -29.67 14.84
CA ALA A 239 -34.16 -30.39 13.62
C ALA A 239 -34.32 -31.90 13.92
N PRO A 240 -35.29 -32.58 13.27
CA PRO A 240 -35.54 -33.99 13.52
C PRO A 240 -34.51 -34.92 12.86
N GLN A 241 -33.83 -34.47 11.80
CA GLN A 241 -32.73 -35.19 11.17
C GLN A 241 -31.38 -34.61 11.61
N SER A 242 -30.35 -35.46 11.61
CA SER A 242 -28.96 -34.99 11.70
C SER A 242 -28.41 -34.70 10.31
N ALA A 243 -27.45 -33.78 10.24
CA ALA A 243 -26.79 -33.36 9.00
C ALA A 243 -25.31 -33.76 8.97
N PHE A 244 -24.71 -33.70 7.80
CA PHE A 244 -23.27 -33.84 7.58
C PHE A 244 -22.75 -32.74 6.64
N SER A 245 -21.52 -32.28 6.84
CA SER A 245 -20.85 -31.34 5.91
C SER A 245 -19.85 -32.05 5.00
N LEU A 246 -19.41 -31.40 3.92
CA LEU A 246 -18.32 -31.87 3.06
C LEU A 246 -17.41 -30.69 2.71
N ASP A 247 -16.21 -30.67 3.29
CA ASP A 247 -15.32 -29.52 3.22
C ASP A 247 -13.86 -29.91 2.89
N GLU A 248 -13.02 -28.91 2.66
CA GLU A 248 -11.57 -29.09 2.60
C GLU A 248 -10.96 -29.41 3.98
N ILE A 249 -9.78 -30.04 3.99
CA ILE A 249 -9.08 -30.42 5.22
C ILE A 249 -8.75 -29.24 6.15
N GLY A 250 -8.57 -28.04 5.59
CA GLY A 250 -8.26 -26.81 6.33
C GLY A 250 -9.48 -25.98 6.76
N THR A 251 -10.70 -26.44 6.46
CA THR A 251 -11.92 -25.74 6.85
C THR A 251 -12.15 -25.88 8.36
N THR A 252 -12.28 -24.74 9.03
CA THR A 252 -12.61 -24.66 10.48
C THR A 252 -13.83 -23.77 10.75
N GLU A 253 -14.35 -23.13 9.71
CA GLU A 253 -15.56 -22.31 9.71
C GLU A 253 -16.51 -23.05 8.78
N ILE A 254 -17.25 -24.04 9.32
CA ILE A 254 -18.14 -24.87 8.51
C ILE A 254 -19.47 -24.13 8.38
N ASP A 255 -19.70 -23.57 7.19
CA ASP A 255 -20.86 -22.73 6.91
C ASP A 255 -22.08 -23.55 6.47
N ASP A 256 -21.90 -24.70 5.82
CA ASP A 256 -22.99 -25.49 5.26
C ASP A 256 -22.94 -26.99 5.60
N ALA A 257 -24.13 -27.59 5.70
CA ALA A 257 -24.33 -29.01 5.92
C ALA A 257 -25.60 -29.52 5.23
N PHE A 258 -25.71 -30.83 5.05
CA PHE A 258 -26.79 -31.50 4.35
C PHE A 258 -27.46 -32.54 5.23
N SER A 259 -28.79 -32.64 5.19
CA SER A 259 -29.52 -33.77 5.74
C SER A 259 -30.33 -34.46 4.65
N ILE A 260 -30.52 -35.76 4.83
CA ILE A 260 -31.37 -36.57 3.97
C ILE A 260 -32.36 -37.33 4.83
N GLY A 261 -33.62 -37.31 4.40
CA GLY A 261 -34.70 -37.99 5.07
C GLY A 261 -35.84 -38.33 4.11
N ARG A 262 -37.01 -38.55 4.69
CA ARG A 262 -38.24 -38.83 3.95
C ARG A 262 -39.30 -37.79 4.29
N GLY A 263 -40.00 -37.32 3.27
CA GLY A 263 -41.18 -36.47 3.42
C GLY A 263 -42.40 -37.26 3.89
N ALA A 264 -43.53 -36.58 4.05
CA ALA A 264 -44.74 -37.18 4.61
C ALA A 264 -45.33 -38.31 3.74
N SER A 265 -45.07 -38.28 2.42
CA SER A 265 -45.57 -39.29 1.48
C SER A 265 -44.47 -40.31 1.08
N GLY A 266 -43.34 -40.33 1.81
CA GLY A 266 -42.22 -41.24 1.57
C GLY A 266 -41.22 -40.79 0.49
N GLU A 267 -41.46 -39.64 -0.13
CA GLU A 267 -40.53 -39.01 -1.07
C GLU A 267 -39.21 -38.65 -0.39
N LEU A 268 -38.12 -38.62 -1.17
CA LEU A 268 -36.82 -38.18 -0.67
C LEU A 268 -36.91 -36.70 -0.27
N ARG A 269 -36.50 -36.37 0.95
CA ARG A 269 -36.40 -34.99 1.44
C ARG A 269 -34.94 -34.64 1.69
N ILE A 270 -34.51 -33.50 1.18
CA ILE A 270 -33.17 -32.95 1.40
C ILE A 270 -33.31 -31.65 2.20
N GLY A 271 -32.44 -31.48 3.19
CA GLY A 271 -32.19 -30.22 3.88
C GLY A 271 -30.81 -29.69 3.53
N VAL A 272 -30.71 -28.40 3.25
CA VAL A 272 -29.44 -27.66 3.15
C VAL A 272 -29.42 -26.64 4.29
N HIS A 273 -28.44 -26.73 5.17
CA HIS A 273 -28.38 -26.00 6.43
C HIS A 273 -27.22 -25.02 6.39
N ILE A 274 -27.51 -23.72 6.50
CA ILE A 274 -26.47 -22.68 6.50
C ILE A 274 -26.34 -22.10 7.91
N ALA A 275 -25.12 -22.03 8.45
CA ALA A 275 -24.81 -21.42 9.73
C ALA A 275 -25.45 -20.03 9.85
N ALA A 276 -26.00 -19.69 11.03
CA ALA A 276 -26.76 -18.46 11.23
C ALA A 276 -26.08 -17.45 12.19
N PRO A 277 -24.86 -16.93 11.88
CA PRO A 277 -24.15 -15.99 12.76
C PRO A 277 -24.90 -14.67 12.96
N ALA A 278 -25.78 -14.29 12.03
CA ALA A 278 -26.63 -13.11 12.14
C ALA A 278 -27.54 -13.11 13.38
N LEU A 279 -27.81 -14.28 13.98
CA LEU A 279 -28.56 -14.36 15.25
C LEU A 279 -27.78 -13.83 16.46
N GLY A 280 -26.44 -13.84 16.39
CA GLY A 280 -25.58 -13.31 17.45
C GLY A 280 -24.89 -11.99 17.09
N ILE A 281 -25.04 -11.52 15.86
CA ILE A 281 -24.35 -10.33 15.34
C ILE A 281 -25.40 -9.34 14.85
N ALA A 282 -25.91 -8.52 15.77
CA ALA A 282 -26.88 -7.49 15.43
C ALA A 282 -26.25 -6.36 14.60
N PRO A 283 -27.00 -5.74 13.67
CA PRO A 283 -26.55 -4.55 12.95
C PRO A 283 -26.09 -3.43 13.90
N GLY A 284 -24.96 -2.81 13.63
CA GLY A 284 -24.38 -1.75 14.48
C GLY A 284 -23.68 -2.23 15.74
N SER A 285 -23.68 -3.55 16.03
CA SER A 285 -22.95 -4.11 17.18
C SER A 285 -21.42 -4.04 17.00
N PRO A 286 -20.63 -4.19 18.08
CA PRO A 286 -19.17 -4.30 17.96
C PRO A 286 -18.71 -5.46 17.07
N LEU A 287 -19.43 -6.59 17.09
CA LEU A 287 -19.13 -7.73 16.22
C LEU A 287 -19.45 -7.45 14.74
N ASP A 288 -20.53 -6.71 14.46
CA ASP A 288 -20.84 -6.25 13.10
C ASP A 288 -19.76 -5.28 12.58
N ALA A 289 -19.26 -4.37 13.42
CA ALA A 289 -18.14 -3.51 13.05
C ALA A 289 -16.86 -4.31 12.72
N ILE A 290 -16.57 -5.36 13.48
CA ILE A 290 -15.46 -6.28 13.19
C ILE A 290 -15.67 -6.97 11.83
N ALA A 291 -16.85 -7.56 11.61
CA ALA A 291 -17.16 -8.27 10.38
C ALA A 291 -17.07 -7.34 9.15
N ARG A 292 -17.65 -6.13 9.23
CA ARG A 292 -17.58 -5.12 8.16
C ARG A 292 -16.17 -4.62 7.89
N ASN A 293 -15.33 -4.49 8.92
CA ASN A 293 -13.93 -4.09 8.73
C ASN A 293 -13.09 -5.20 8.08
N ARG A 294 -13.41 -6.48 8.37
CA ARG A 294 -12.69 -7.63 7.78
C ARG A 294 -13.20 -8.02 6.40
N LEU A 295 -14.47 -7.76 6.10
CA LEU A 295 -15.21 -8.12 4.86
C LEU A 295 -15.34 -9.63 4.61
N SER A 296 -14.25 -10.38 4.66
CA SER A 296 -14.19 -11.83 4.38
C SER A 296 -13.00 -12.48 5.06
N THR A 297 -13.05 -13.81 5.25
CA THR A 297 -11.87 -14.59 5.66
C THR A 297 -10.84 -14.57 4.52
N ALA A 298 -9.62 -14.14 4.81
CA ALA A 298 -8.52 -14.16 3.86
C ALA A 298 -7.78 -15.49 3.94
N TYR A 299 -7.84 -16.26 2.86
CA TYR A 299 -7.18 -17.55 2.72
C TYR A 299 -5.83 -17.39 2.00
N MET A 300 -4.76 -17.83 2.65
CA MET A 300 -3.42 -17.91 2.07
C MET A 300 -2.90 -19.35 2.16
N PRO A 301 -1.93 -19.74 1.32
CA PRO A 301 -1.28 -21.04 1.47
C PRO A 301 -0.71 -21.17 2.90
N GLY A 302 -1.10 -22.21 3.63
CA GLY A 302 -0.62 -22.48 5.00
C GLY A 302 -1.16 -21.58 6.12
N ARG A 303 -1.96 -20.53 5.82
CA ARG A 303 -2.50 -19.62 6.85
C ARG A 303 -3.81 -18.97 6.42
N LYS A 304 -4.67 -18.65 7.39
CA LYS A 304 -5.85 -17.82 7.15
C LYS A 304 -6.01 -16.76 8.22
N TYR A 305 -6.67 -15.66 7.84
CA TYR A 305 -7.13 -14.63 8.74
C TYR A 305 -8.65 -14.56 8.67
N THR A 306 -9.30 -15.00 9.75
CA THR A 306 -10.74 -15.17 9.81
C THR A 306 -11.46 -13.82 9.76
N MET A 307 -12.67 -13.81 9.21
CA MET A 307 -13.56 -12.65 9.23
C MET A 307 -14.03 -12.36 10.65
N LEU A 308 -14.37 -13.42 11.38
CA LEU A 308 -14.89 -13.37 12.74
C LEU A 308 -13.88 -13.93 13.73
N PRO A 309 -13.90 -13.47 14.99
CA PRO A 309 -13.09 -14.08 16.04
C PRO A 309 -13.41 -15.56 16.24
N GLU A 310 -12.41 -16.36 16.60
CA GLU A 310 -12.55 -17.80 16.82
C GLU A 310 -13.67 -18.16 17.81
N LYS A 311 -13.79 -17.39 18.91
CA LYS A 311 -14.86 -17.58 19.90
C LYS A 311 -16.26 -17.30 19.36
N VAL A 312 -16.38 -16.51 18.30
CA VAL A 312 -17.65 -16.25 17.59
C VAL A 312 -17.91 -17.38 16.61
N VAL A 313 -16.90 -17.78 15.82
CA VAL A 313 -16.99 -18.92 14.89
C VAL A 313 -17.47 -20.18 15.61
N ALA A 314 -16.91 -20.51 16.77
CA ALA A 314 -17.28 -21.70 17.56
C ALA A 314 -18.75 -21.72 18.02
N ARG A 315 -19.48 -20.60 17.96
CA ARG A 315 -20.91 -20.51 18.29
C ARG A 315 -21.84 -20.81 17.10
N PHE A 316 -21.30 -20.88 15.89
CA PHE A 316 -22.11 -20.98 14.66
C PHE A 316 -21.58 -22.02 13.67
N SER A 317 -20.28 -22.33 13.69
CA SER A 317 -19.69 -23.38 12.86
C SER A 317 -20.43 -24.69 13.07
N LEU A 318 -20.83 -25.32 11.96
CA LEU A 318 -21.57 -26.58 11.94
C LEU A 318 -20.65 -27.77 12.23
N ASP A 319 -20.03 -27.76 13.42
CA ASP A 319 -19.05 -28.74 13.84
C ASP A 319 -19.71 -30.04 14.30
N HIS A 320 -19.08 -31.17 13.99
CA HIS A 320 -19.50 -32.51 14.38
C HIS A 320 -19.74 -32.62 15.89
N GLY A 321 -20.84 -33.28 16.26
CA GLY A 321 -21.24 -33.49 17.64
C GLY A 321 -21.92 -32.28 18.29
N SER A 322 -22.07 -31.18 17.56
CA SER A 322 -22.79 -29.99 18.03
C SER A 322 -24.22 -29.93 17.49
N SER A 323 -25.02 -29.01 18.03
CA SER A 323 -26.35 -28.67 17.53
C SER A 323 -26.49 -27.16 17.44
N GLN A 324 -26.22 -26.64 16.24
CA GLN A 324 -25.94 -25.23 16.00
C GLN A 324 -27.08 -24.55 15.25
N PRO A 325 -27.29 -23.25 15.47
CA PRO A 325 -28.34 -22.52 14.78
C PRO A 325 -28.02 -22.38 13.29
N ALA A 326 -29.00 -22.72 12.46
CA ALA A 326 -28.92 -22.64 11.01
C ALA A 326 -30.20 -22.09 10.39
N VAL A 327 -30.05 -21.46 9.23
CA VAL A 327 -31.15 -21.24 8.29
C VAL A 327 -31.16 -22.43 7.34
N SER A 328 -32.16 -23.30 7.50
CA SER A 328 -32.34 -24.51 6.71
C SER A 328 -33.25 -24.23 5.52
N LEU A 329 -32.91 -24.78 4.36
CA LEU A 329 -33.78 -24.89 3.18
C LEU A 329 -34.11 -26.37 2.96
N TYR A 330 -35.37 -26.73 3.08
CA TYR A 330 -35.88 -28.07 2.84
C TYR A 330 -36.64 -28.16 1.53
N PHE A 331 -36.49 -29.27 0.84
CA PHE A 331 -37.27 -29.59 -0.34
C PHE A 331 -37.45 -31.10 -0.50
N ASP A 332 -38.56 -31.45 -1.13
CA ASP A 332 -38.85 -32.81 -1.57
C ASP A 332 -38.33 -33.01 -2.99
N VAL A 333 -37.82 -34.20 -3.29
CA VAL A 333 -37.25 -34.52 -4.59
C VAL A 333 -38.29 -35.27 -5.42
N THR A 334 -38.54 -34.78 -6.63
CA THR A 334 -39.43 -35.42 -7.61
C THR A 334 -38.76 -36.63 -8.28
N GLU A 335 -39.52 -37.41 -9.07
CA GLU A 335 -38.99 -38.56 -9.79
C GLU A 335 -37.88 -38.20 -10.79
N ASP A 336 -37.95 -37.01 -11.38
CA ASP A 336 -36.93 -36.45 -12.28
C ASP A 336 -35.77 -35.74 -11.55
N GLY A 337 -35.73 -35.82 -10.22
CA GLY A 337 -34.63 -35.32 -9.39
C GLY A 337 -34.68 -33.82 -9.09
N LEU A 338 -35.79 -33.14 -9.36
CA LEU A 338 -35.95 -31.71 -9.16
C LEU A 338 -36.54 -31.36 -7.77
N PRO A 339 -36.22 -30.18 -7.22
CA PRO A 339 -36.84 -29.70 -5.99
C PRO A 339 -38.32 -29.38 -6.16
N ARG A 340 -39.11 -29.78 -5.16
CA ARG A 340 -40.52 -29.43 -4.94
C ARG A 340 -40.73 -29.07 -3.46
N SER A 341 -41.79 -28.33 -3.14
CA SER A 341 -42.15 -28.00 -1.74
C SER A 341 -41.02 -27.27 -0.98
N VAL A 342 -40.31 -26.37 -1.66
CA VAL A 342 -39.18 -25.64 -1.07
C VAL A 342 -39.68 -24.74 0.06
N HIS A 343 -39.11 -24.88 1.25
CA HIS A 343 -39.42 -24.02 2.39
C HIS A 343 -38.21 -23.84 3.30
N SER A 344 -38.17 -22.71 4.01
CA SER A 344 -37.06 -22.38 4.91
C SER A 344 -37.47 -22.44 6.37
N ARG A 345 -36.52 -22.74 7.25
CA ARG A 345 -36.73 -22.79 8.71
C ARG A 345 -35.49 -22.31 9.45
N LEU A 346 -35.72 -21.54 10.52
CA LEU A 346 -34.69 -21.22 11.50
C LEU A 346 -34.75 -22.27 12.62
N GLU A 347 -33.68 -23.02 12.83
CA GLU A 347 -33.64 -24.12 13.79
C GLU A 347 -32.22 -24.44 14.26
N ARG A 348 -32.08 -25.39 15.18
CA ARG A 348 -30.79 -25.98 15.54
C ARG A 348 -30.62 -27.33 14.83
N ILE A 349 -29.53 -27.51 14.12
CA ILE A 349 -29.25 -28.73 13.35
C ILE A 349 -28.19 -29.59 14.07
N PRO A 350 -28.49 -30.84 14.46
CA PRO A 350 -27.48 -31.78 14.94
C PRO A 350 -26.52 -32.16 13.80
N ILE A 351 -25.21 -32.06 14.03
CA ILE A 351 -24.20 -32.44 13.03
C ILE A 351 -23.61 -33.80 13.38
N ALA A 352 -23.92 -34.80 12.54
CA ALA A 352 -23.47 -36.18 12.72
C ALA A 352 -22.11 -36.48 12.08
N ALA A 353 -21.63 -35.67 11.13
CA ALA A 353 -20.30 -35.81 10.55
C ALA A 353 -19.83 -34.52 9.86
N ASN A 354 -18.52 -34.26 9.87
CA ASN A 354 -17.90 -33.31 8.95
C ASN A 354 -16.96 -34.09 8.01
N LEU A 355 -17.40 -34.35 6.78
CA LEU A 355 -16.64 -35.09 5.80
C LEU A 355 -15.55 -34.21 5.19
N ARG A 356 -14.50 -34.84 4.65
CA ARG A 356 -13.37 -34.13 4.03
C ARG A 356 -13.10 -34.61 2.62
N HIS A 357 -12.91 -33.67 1.68
CA HIS A 357 -12.56 -33.96 0.29
C HIS A 357 -11.39 -34.95 0.18
N ALA A 358 -10.33 -34.76 0.96
CA ALA A 358 -9.17 -35.65 0.98
C ALA A 358 -9.50 -37.15 1.20
N GLN A 359 -10.59 -37.47 1.89
CA GLN A 359 -11.05 -38.84 2.13
C GLN A 359 -12.09 -39.31 1.10
N TYR A 360 -12.93 -38.38 0.63
CA TYR A 360 -14.09 -38.68 -0.21
C TYR A 360 -13.83 -38.50 -1.70
N ASP A 361 -12.70 -37.91 -2.12
CA ASP A 361 -12.40 -37.62 -3.53
C ASP A 361 -12.36 -38.87 -4.42
N VAL A 362 -12.18 -40.08 -3.85
CA VAL A 362 -12.36 -41.35 -4.56
C VAL A 362 -13.77 -41.48 -5.19
N LEU A 363 -14.78 -40.84 -4.58
CA LEU A 363 -16.15 -40.82 -5.10
C LEU A 363 -16.28 -40.00 -6.39
N ASN A 364 -15.34 -39.11 -6.70
CA ASN A 364 -15.36 -38.38 -7.97
C ASN A 364 -15.28 -39.33 -9.18
N ASP A 365 -14.65 -40.49 -9.04
CA ASP A 365 -14.58 -41.50 -10.11
C ASP A 365 -15.76 -42.49 -10.07
N THR A 366 -16.41 -42.66 -8.91
CA THR A 366 -17.43 -43.71 -8.69
C THR A 366 -18.88 -43.21 -8.69
N LEU A 367 -19.12 -41.92 -8.43
CA LEU A 367 -20.46 -41.32 -8.44
C LEU A 367 -21.16 -41.48 -9.78
N GLY A 368 -20.42 -41.34 -10.89
CA GLY A 368 -20.94 -41.54 -12.25
C GLY A 368 -20.95 -43.00 -12.71
N ALA A 369 -20.07 -43.84 -12.18
CA ALA A 369 -19.92 -45.24 -12.59
C ALA A 369 -20.86 -46.22 -11.87
N GLY A 370 -21.47 -45.79 -10.75
CA GLY A 370 -22.40 -46.63 -9.97
C GLY A 370 -21.72 -47.73 -9.15
N THR A 371 -20.39 -47.71 -9.02
CA THR A 371 -19.60 -48.65 -8.21
C THR A 371 -19.50 -48.18 -6.77
N SER A 372 -19.74 -49.06 -5.78
CA SER A 372 -19.65 -48.67 -4.37
C SER A 372 -18.19 -48.57 -3.89
N SER A 373 -17.87 -47.57 -3.07
CA SER A 373 -16.56 -47.40 -2.43
C SER A 373 -16.57 -47.85 -0.96
N GLY A 374 -17.75 -48.12 -0.38
CA GLY A 374 -17.92 -48.57 1.01
C GLY A 374 -17.71 -47.45 2.04
N LEU A 375 -17.70 -46.18 1.62
CA LEU A 375 -17.51 -45.06 2.53
C LEU A 375 -18.82 -44.74 3.29
N PRO A 376 -18.75 -44.30 4.56
CA PRO A 376 -19.91 -43.76 5.25
C PRO A 376 -20.50 -42.56 4.47
N TYR A 377 -21.83 -42.39 4.51
CA TYR A 377 -22.55 -41.32 3.80
C TYR A 377 -22.48 -41.38 2.25
N GLU A 378 -22.00 -42.47 1.66
CA GLU A 378 -21.89 -42.59 0.20
C GLU A 378 -23.25 -42.60 -0.51
N GLU A 379 -24.26 -43.28 0.05
CA GLU A 379 -25.62 -43.30 -0.53
C GLU A 379 -26.28 -41.93 -0.49
N GLU A 380 -26.03 -41.18 0.57
CA GLU A 380 -26.47 -39.81 0.75
C GLU A 380 -25.83 -38.91 -0.29
N LEU A 381 -24.50 -38.96 -0.43
CA LEU A 381 -23.78 -38.22 -1.47
C LEU A 381 -24.23 -38.59 -2.88
N ARG A 382 -24.54 -39.88 -3.16
CA ARG A 382 -25.15 -40.31 -4.44
C ARG A 382 -26.53 -39.72 -4.66
N SER A 383 -27.31 -39.54 -3.60
CA SER A 383 -28.64 -38.94 -3.67
C SER A 383 -28.56 -37.45 -3.98
N LEU A 384 -27.68 -36.72 -3.30
CA LEU A 384 -27.38 -35.32 -3.57
C LEU A 384 -26.81 -35.14 -5.00
N TRP A 385 -25.95 -36.05 -5.45
CA TRP A 385 -25.38 -36.01 -6.80
C TRP A 385 -26.44 -36.08 -7.91
N ARG A 386 -27.42 -36.98 -7.76
CA ARG A 386 -28.54 -37.11 -8.72
C ARG A 386 -29.34 -35.81 -8.83
N VAL A 387 -29.59 -35.16 -7.70
CA VAL A 387 -30.27 -33.85 -7.66
C VAL A 387 -29.42 -32.77 -8.30
N ALA A 388 -28.11 -32.72 -8.01
CA ALA A 388 -27.19 -31.77 -8.62
C ALA A 388 -27.16 -31.89 -10.15
N LEU A 389 -27.16 -33.11 -10.71
CA LEU A 389 -27.25 -33.32 -12.15
C LEU A 389 -28.57 -32.79 -12.75
N ALA A 390 -29.70 -33.00 -12.06
CA ALA A 390 -30.99 -32.50 -12.49
C ALA A 390 -31.05 -30.96 -12.45
N LEU A 391 -30.49 -30.34 -11.40
CA LEU A 391 -30.36 -28.89 -11.25
C LEU A 391 -29.49 -28.27 -12.35
N GLU A 392 -28.31 -28.83 -12.62
CA GLU A 392 -27.41 -28.36 -13.69
C GLU A 392 -28.11 -28.43 -15.05
N LYS A 393 -28.78 -29.56 -15.34
CA LYS A 393 -29.54 -29.75 -16.57
C LYS A 393 -30.65 -28.71 -16.71
N ARG A 394 -31.42 -28.44 -15.64
CA ARG A 394 -32.47 -27.41 -15.63
C ARG A 394 -31.91 -26.00 -15.86
N ARG A 395 -30.75 -25.69 -15.29
CA ARG A 395 -30.07 -24.41 -15.51
C ARG A 395 -29.59 -24.25 -16.95
N GLY A 396 -29.36 -25.34 -17.67
CA GLY A 396 -28.96 -25.33 -19.09
C GLY A 396 -27.56 -24.76 -19.33
N ARG A 397 -26.74 -24.66 -18.28
CA ARG A 397 -25.35 -24.19 -18.36
C ARG A 397 -24.46 -25.09 -17.50
N PRO A 398 -23.34 -25.60 -18.05
CA PRO A 398 -22.41 -26.40 -17.27
C PRO A 398 -21.85 -25.58 -16.11
N SER A 399 -21.70 -26.23 -14.97
CA SER A 399 -21.23 -25.62 -13.72
C SER A 399 -19.82 -25.04 -13.87
N THR A 400 -19.00 -25.65 -14.73
CA THR A 400 -17.59 -25.28 -14.94
C THR A 400 -17.20 -25.52 -16.39
N SER A 401 -16.25 -24.72 -16.90
CA SER A 401 -15.57 -25.03 -18.16
C SER A 401 -14.54 -26.12 -17.91
N PRO A 402 -14.60 -27.27 -18.59
CA PRO A 402 -13.64 -28.37 -18.39
C PRO A 402 -12.20 -28.02 -18.80
N THR A 403 -11.99 -26.89 -19.47
CA THR A 403 -10.67 -26.42 -19.91
C THR A 403 -9.89 -25.62 -18.87
N LEU A 404 -10.51 -25.21 -17.76
CA LEU A 404 -9.85 -24.44 -16.70
C LEU A 404 -9.36 -25.37 -15.58
N VAL A 405 -8.07 -25.26 -15.27
CA VAL A 405 -7.43 -25.97 -14.15
C VAL A 405 -7.27 -24.99 -13.00
N ASP A 406 -7.80 -25.33 -11.83
CA ASP A 406 -7.54 -24.59 -10.59
C ASP A 406 -6.31 -25.20 -9.88
N TYR A 407 -5.76 -24.52 -8.88
CA TYR A 407 -4.58 -24.99 -8.17
C TYR A 407 -4.75 -24.87 -6.66
N SER A 408 -4.36 -25.92 -5.95
CA SER A 408 -4.18 -25.90 -4.50
C SER A 408 -2.71 -25.64 -4.16
N PHE A 409 -2.47 -24.77 -3.20
CA PHE A 409 -1.14 -24.33 -2.80
C PHE A 409 -0.88 -24.76 -1.35
N PHE A 410 0.22 -25.46 -1.14
CA PHE A 410 0.69 -25.90 0.17
C PHE A 410 2.07 -25.31 0.45
N ILE A 411 2.36 -25.05 1.72
CA ILE A 411 3.69 -24.61 2.16
C ILE A 411 4.29 -25.74 2.99
N ASP A 412 5.34 -26.36 2.47
CA ASP A 412 6.09 -27.43 3.11
C ASP A 412 7.54 -26.93 3.34
N ASP A 413 7.94 -26.68 4.59
CA ASP A 413 9.27 -26.14 4.96
C ASP A 413 9.73 -24.93 4.12
N GLY A 414 8.83 -23.96 3.92
CA GLY A 414 9.10 -22.76 3.13
C GLY A 414 9.09 -22.96 1.61
N ARG A 415 8.82 -24.18 1.12
CA ARG A 415 8.64 -24.47 -0.30
C ARG A 415 7.17 -24.54 -0.66
N VAL A 416 6.79 -23.86 -1.74
CA VAL A 416 5.43 -23.91 -2.25
C VAL A 416 5.26 -25.17 -3.10
N ARG A 417 4.36 -26.07 -2.68
CA ARG A 417 3.90 -27.20 -3.48
C ARG A 417 2.56 -26.84 -4.13
N ILE A 418 2.51 -26.91 -5.44
CA ILE A 418 1.35 -26.57 -6.25
C ILE A 418 0.75 -27.85 -6.81
N VAL A 419 -0.52 -28.10 -6.51
CA VAL A 419 -1.24 -29.30 -6.97
C VAL A 419 -2.39 -28.87 -7.87
N PRO A 420 -2.49 -29.37 -9.12
CA PRO A 420 -3.63 -29.07 -9.97
C PRO A 420 -4.91 -29.70 -9.40
N ARG A 421 -5.99 -28.91 -9.35
CA ARG A 421 -7.35 -29.35 -9.01
C ARG A 421 -8.19 -29.28 -10.27
N LYS A 422 -8.83 -30.39 -10.62
CA LYS A 422 -9.79 -30.43 -11.74
C LYS A 422 -11.06 -29.71 -11.32
N ARG A 423 -11.40 -28.64 -12.03
CA ARG A 423 -12.61 -27.88 -11.76
C ARG A 423 -13.84 -28.64 -12.20
N GLY A 424 -14.84 -28.74 -11.33
CA GLY A 424 -16.08 -29.48 -11.60
C GLY A 424 -15.97 -30.98 -11.37
N ALA A 425 -15.08 -31.39 -10.46
CA ALA A 425 -15.15 -32.72 -9.87
C ALA A 425 -16.59 -32.99 -9.34
N PRO A 426 -17.14 -34.21 -9.44
CA PRO A 426 -18.51 -34.49 -9.06
C PRO A 426 -18.91 -34.02 -7.64
N LEU A 427 -18.03 -34.16 -6.65
CA LEU A 427 -18.28 -33.66 -5.30
C LEU A 427 -18.36 -32.13 -5.24
N ASP A 428 -17.43 -31.42 -5.88
CA ASP A 428 -17.45 -29.95 -5.98
C ASP A 428 -18.75 -29.48 -6.66
N LYS A 429 -19.14 -30.17 -7.73
CA LYS A 429 -20.37 -29.87 -8.47
C LYS A 429 -21.60 -30.06 -7.59
N LEU A 430 -21.70 -31.20 -6.90
CA LEU A 430 -22.79 -31.51 -5.98
C LEU A 430 -23.02 -30.38 -4.98
N VAL A 431 -21.97 -29.96 -4.28
CA VAL A 431 -22.06 -28.88 -3.29
C VAL A 431 -22.46 -27.57 -3.98
N SER A 432 -21.82 -27.23 -5.11
CA SER A 432 -22.08 -25.98 -5.81
C SER A 432 -23.53 -25.85 -6.32
N GLU A 433 -24.14 -26.92 -6.83
CA GLU A 433 -25.53 -26.90 -7.33
C GLU A 433 -26.53 -26.68 -6.21
N LEU A 434 -26.32 -27.32 -5.05
CA LEU A 434 -27.16 -27.13 -3.88
C LEU A 434 -27.01 -25.71 -3.31
N MET A 435 -25.80 -25.17 -3.28
CA MET A 435 -25.56 -23.77 -2.88
C MET A 435 -26.20 -22.78 -3.85
N ILE A 436 -26.19 -23.07 -5.16
CA ILE A 436 -26.88 -22.24 -6.16
C ILE A 436 -28.40 -22.28 -5.92
N LEU A 437 -28.97 -23.46 -5.64
CA LEU A 437 -30.39 -23.60 -5.31
C LEU A 437 -30.77 -22.77 -4.07
N VAL A 438 -29.99 -22.85 -3.00
CA VAL A 438 -30.23 -22.05 -1.78
C VAL A 438 -30.15 -20.56 -2.10
N ASN A 439 -29.08 -20.11 -2.75
CA ASN A 439 -28.88 -18.70 -3.08
C ASN A 439 -29.98 -18.15 -3.98
N SER A 440 -30.40 -18.89 -5.00
CA SER A 440 -31.49 -18.46 -5.89
C SER A 440 -32.83 -18.45 -5.16
N SER A 441 -33.11 -19.46 -4.33
CA SER A 441 -34.39 -19.56 -3.60
C SER A 441 -34.55 -18.42 -2.59
N TRP A 442 -33.50 -18.09 -1.84
CA TRP A 442 -33.55 -16.95 -0.91
C TRP A 442 -33.50 -15.60 -1.61
N GLY A 443 -32.75 -15.48 -2.71
CA GLY A 443 -32.78 -14.28 -3.55
C GLY A 443 -34.18 -13.99 -4.09
N GLU A 444 -34.85 -15.01 -4.62
CA GLU A 444 -36.24 -14.93 -5.09
C GLU A 444 -37.20 -14.59 -3.95
N LEU A 445 -37.10 -15.27 -2.80
CA LEU A 445 -37.93 -14.95 -1.63
C LEU A 445 -37.78 -13.49 -1.19
N LEU A 446 -36.56 -12.97 -1.12
CA LEU A 446 -36.32 -11.57 -0.74
C LEU A 446 -36.92 -10.61 -1.78
N ALA A 447 -36.81 -10.95 -3.07
CA ALA A 447 -37.36 -10.14 -4.16
C ALA A 447 -38.90 -10.13 -4.13
N GLU A 448 -39.54 -11.28 -3.96
CA GLU A 448 -41.00 -11.43 -3.86
C GLU A 448 -41.58 -10.67 -2.66
N ARG A 449 -40.78 -10.51 -1.60
CA ARG A 449 -41.16 -9.80 -0.38
C ARG A 449 -40.74 -8.33 -0.36
N ASP A 450 -40.16 -7.82 -1.46
CA ASP A 450 -39.66 -6.45 -1.58
C ASP A 450 -38.68 -6.07 -0.45
N ILE A 451 -37.82 -7.01 -0.05
CA ILE A 451 -36.78 -6.79 0.95
C ILE A 451 -35.49 -6.38 0.25
N ALA A 452 -34.97 -5.21 0.60
CA ALA A 452 -33.68 -4.75 0.13
C ALA A 452 -32.57 -5.72 0.57
N ALA A 453 -31.83 -6.25 -0.41
CA ALA A 453 -30.77 -7.23 -0.21
C ALA A 453 -29.60 -6.98 -1.16
N ILE A 454 -28.46 -7.64 -0.94
CA ILE A 454 -27.30 -7.55 -1.84
C ILE A 454 -27.39 -8.70 -2.85
N TYR A 455 -27.89 -8.40 -4.05
CA TYR A 455 -27.96 -9.33 -5.16
C TYR A 455 -26.64 -9.38 -5.91
N ARG A 456 -26.13 -10.60 -6.16
CA ARG A 456 -24.99 -10.84 -7.05
C ARG A 456 -25.51 -11.04 -8.48
N VAL A 457 -25.39 -10.02 -9.31
CA VAL A 457 -25.91 -10.01 -10.68
C VAL A 457 -24.77 -10.18 -11.68
N GLN A 458 -24.99 -10.98 -12.74
CA GLN A 458 -24.04 -11.14 -13.82
C GLN A 458 -24.68 -10.79 -15.17
N ALA A 459 -24.24 -9.67 -15.77
CA ALA A 459 -24.66 -9.24 -17.10
C ALA A 459 -23.43 -9.23 -18.02
N THR A 460 -23.56 -9.83 -19.22
CA THR A 460 -22.51 -9.88 -20.25
C THR A 460 -21.12 -10.29 -19.73
N GLY A 461 -21.08 -11.21 -18.76
CA GLY A 461 -19.86 -11.75 -18.16
C GLY A 461 -19.31 -10.95 -16.97
N LYS A 462 -19.78 -9.71 -16.74
CA LYS A 462 -19.37 -8.90 -15.58
C LYS A 462 -20.26 -9.16 -14.38
N VAL A 463 -19.65 -9.44 -13.24
CA VAL A 463 -20.33 -9.57 -11.95
C VAL A 463 -20.42 -8.18 -11.30
N ARG A 464 -21.58 -7.83 -10.78
CA ARG A 464 -21.83 -6.62 -9.99
C ARG A 464 -22.76 -6.92 -8.82
N PHE A 465 -22.75 -6.04 -7.84
CA PHE A 465 -23.75 -6.04 -6.77
C PHE A 465 -24.90 -5.08 -7.09
N SER A 466 -26.11 -5.43 -6.68
CA SER A 466 -27.33 -4.65 -6.89
C SER A 466 -28.22 -4.75 -5.65
N VAL A 467 -29.04 -3.72 -5.40
CA VAL A 467 -30.08 -3.76 -4.34
C VAL A 467 -31.43 -4.28 -4.84
N HIS A 468 -31.50 -4.55 -6.15
CA HIS A 468 -32.64 -5.16 -6.83
C HIS A 468 -32.14 -6.34 -7.70
N PRO A 469 -32.97 -7.37 -7.93
CA PRO A 469 -32.63 -8.55 -8.73
C PRO A 469 -32.12 -8.24 -10.14
#